data_AF-A0ABD2QD30-F1
#
_entry.id   AF-A0ABD2QD30-F1
#
_cell.length_a   1.000
_cell.length_b   1.000
_cell.length_c   1.000
_cell.angle_alpha   90.00
_cell.angle_beta   90.00
_cell.angle_gamma   90.00
#
_symmetry.space_group_name_H-M   'P 1'
#
loop_
_entity.id
_entity.type
_entity.pdbx_description
1 polymer ?
#
loop_
_entity_poly.entity_id
_entity_poly.type
_entity_poly.pdbx_seq_one_letter_code
_entity_poly.pdbx_strand_id
1 'polypeptide(L)'
;ENSPREDLLSRLRGEMSGELREVKIPVLQVSSAKELEPYFLKRHDFQLGEVDSPGHQAREVLLKLVENSPKGFTCSEFLTEVTNSGIAHSEKSLRTLIKQFCVYKHARYFLTGTVHT
;
A
#
# COMPACT_ATOMS: atom_id res chain seq x y z
N GLU A 1 18.93 -10.50 29.07
CA GLU A 1 19.71 -10.08 27.89
C GLU A 1 18.75 -9.96 26.72
N ASN A 2 18.52 -8.75 26.21
CA ASN A 2 17.59 -8.53 25.09
C ASN A 2 18.27 -8.93 23.79
N SER A 3 17.55 -9.70 22.96
CA SER A 3 18.04 -10.18 21.67
C SER A 3 18.40 -8.98 20.76
N PRO A 4 19.49 -9.05 19.96
CA PRO A 4 19.86 -7.98 19.02
C PRO A 4 18.72 -7.57 18.07
N ARG A 5 17.78 -8.48 17.84
CA ARG A 5 16.56 -8.26 17.07
C ARG A 5 15.58 -7.32 17.77
N GLU A 6 15.41 -7.44 19.08
CA GLU A 6 14.52 -6.57 19.85
C GLU A 6 15.07 -5.16 19.98
N ASP A 7 16.40 -5.03 20.11
CA ASP A 7 17.08 -3.73 20.14
C ASP A 7 16.95 -2.99 18.80
N LEU A 8 17.11 -3.71 17.68
CA LEU A 8 16.92 -3.15 16.34
C LEU A 8 15.46 -2.70 16.10
N LEU A 9 14.49 -3.49 16.55
CA LEU A 9 13.05 -3.16 16.44
C LEU A 9 12.65 -1.99 17.35
N SER A 10 13.30 -1.86 18.50
CA SER A 10 13.06 -0.75 19.45
C SER A 10 13.67 0.56 18.94
N ARG A 11 14.85 0.49 18.32
CA ARG A 11 15.50 1.65 17.68
C ARG A 11 14.75 2.14 16.44
N LEU A 12 14.24 1.22 15.63
CA LEU A 12 13.35 1.56 14.50
C LEU A 12 12.00 2.16 14.96
N ARG A 13 11.54 1.80 16.16
CA ARG A 13 10.34 2.41 16.79
C ARG A 13 10.59 3.83 17.32
N GLY A 14 11.83 4.16 17.69
CA GLY A 14 12.18 5.45 18.31
C GLY A 14 12.38 6.62 17.34
N GLU A 15 12.74 6.37 16.08
CA GLU A 15 13.03 7.43 15.08
C GLU A 15 11.88 7.71 14.11
N MET A 16 10.77 6.98 14.19
CA MET A 16 9.63 7.14 13.29
C MET A 16 8.30 7.24 14.06
N SER A 17 7.92 8.47 14.41
CA SER A 17 6.61 8.83 14.96
C SER A 17 5.50 8.73 13.90
N GLY A 18 5.29 7.54 13.36
CA GLY A 18 4.05 7.15 12.72
C GLY A 18 3.84 5.67 13.01
N GLU A 19 2.61 5.18 13.02
CA GLU A 19 2.28 3.79 13.37
C GLU A 19 2.64 2.80 12.25
N LEU A 20 3.37 1.72 12.59
CA LEU A 20 3.90 0.72 11.65
C LEU A 20 2.76 -0.18 11.20
N ARG A 21 2.19 0.06 10.01
CA ARG A 21 1.21 -0.84 9.40
C ARG A 21 1.89 -1.91 8.55
N GLU A 22 1.75 -3.16 8.98
CA GLU A 22 2.04 -4.33 8.17
C GLU A 22 0.95 -4.49 7.09
N VAL A 23 1.35 -4.57 5.82
CA VAL A 23 0.44 -4.80 4.70
C VAL A 23 0.62 -6.23 4.21
N LYS A 24 -0.45 -7.02 4.20
CA LYS A 24 -0.41 -8.43 3.78
C LYS A 24 -0.66 -8.55 2.28
N ILE A 25 0.40 -8.63 1.49
CA ILE A 25 0.27 -8.82 0.05
C ILE A 25 -0.23 -10.23 -0.23
N PRO A 26 -1.38 -10.40 -0.92
CA PRO A 26 -1.88 -11.71 -1.25
C PRO A 26 -1.00 -12.39 -2.29
N VAL A 27 -1.02 -13.72 -2.33
CA VAL A 27 -0.41 -14.48 -3.43
C VAL A 27 -1.12 -14.09 -4.72
N LEU A 28 -0.40 -13.41 -5.61
CA LEU A 28 -0.97 -12.89 -6.83
C LEU A 28 -1.26 -14.03 -7.83
N GLN A 29 -2.45 -14.01 -8.43
CA GLN A 29 -2.90 -15.02 -9.39
C GLN A 29 -2.64 -14.58 -10.84
N VAL A 30 -1.42 -14.11 -11.14
CA VAL A 30 -1.03 -13.64 -12.47
C VAL A 30 0.35 -14.17 -12.86
N SER A 31 0.58 -14.41 -14.14
CA SER A 31 1.83 -14.99 -14.66
C SER A 31 3.07 -14.11 -14.47
N SER A 32 2.86 -12.81 -14.27
CA SER A 32 3.93 -11.85 -13.98
C SER A 32 4.14 -11.62 -12.48
N ALA A 33 3.47 -12.37 -11.61
CA ALA A 33 3.71 -12.29 -10.17
C ALA A 33 5.16 -12.65 -9.88
N LYS A 34 5.83 -11.84 -9.06
CA LYS A 34 7.12 -12.25 -8.51
C LYS A 34 6.88 -13.34 -7.48
N GLU A 35 7.80 -14.29 -7.37
CA GLU A 35 7.84 -15.16 -6.19
C GLU A 35 8.19 -14.28 -4.99
N LEU A 36 7.16 -13.93 -4.21
CA LEU A 36 7.31 -13.10 -3.01
C LEU A 36 7.37 -14.06 -1.80
N GLU A 37 8.53 -14.20 -1.17
CA GLU A 37 8.59 -14.53 0.26
C GLU A 37 7.78 -13.46 1.03
N PRO A 38 7.17 -13.76 2.22
CA PRO A 38 6.22 -12.85 2.88
C PRO A 38 6.70 -11.39 2.89
N TYR A 39 6.10 -10.59 2.00
CA TYR A 39 6.56 -9.25 1.69
C TYR A 39 6.00 -8.29 2.73
N PHE A 40 6.79 -8.01 3.77
CA PHE A 40 6.52 -6.88 4.66
C PHE A 40 6.85 -5.61 3.89
N LEU A 41 5.84 -4.86 3.45
CA LEU A 41 6.09 -3.59 2.78
C LEU A 41 6.80 -2.65 3.76
N LYS A 42 8.08 -2.37 3.51
CA LYS A 42 8.79 -1.31 4.24
C LYS A 42 8.08 0.00 3.90
N ARG A 43 7.61 0.70 4.93
CA ARG A 43 6.87 1.96 4.83
C ARG A 43 7.52 2.89 3.81
N HIS A 44 6.81 3.14 2.72
CA HIS A 44 6.98 4.38 1.98
C HIS A 44 6.29 5.49 2.76
N ASP A 45 6.89 5.88 3.88
CA ASP A 45 6.56 7.13 4.55
C ASP A 45 7.50 8.18 3.97
N PHE A 46 6.94 9.22 3.32
CA PHE A 46 7.43 10.60 3.46
C PHE A 46 6.60 11.68 2.71
N GLN A 47 5.45 11.39 2.09
CA GLN A 47 4.81 12.39 1.19
C GLN A 47 3.32 12.66 1.36
N LEU A 48 2.60 12.03 2.30
CA LEU A 48 1.13 12.17 2.38
C LEU A 48 0.62 13.03 3.55
N GLY A 49 1.51 13.67 4.31
CA GLY A 49 1.12 14.52 5.46
C GLY A 49 0.70 13.70 6.70
N GLU A 50 -0.12 14.31 7.55
CA GLU A 50 -0.63 13.71 8.80
C GLU A 50 -1.52 12.49 8.53
N VAL A 51 -1.68 11.63 9.54
CA VAL A 51 -2.45 10.37 9.46
C VAL A 51 -3.92 10.61 9.13
N ASP A 52 -4.47 11.74 9.57
CA ASP A 52 -5.86 12.14 9.31
C ASP A 52 -6.03 12.89 7.97
N SER A 53 -4.94 13.10 7.22
CA SER A 53 -5.05 13.73 5.91
C SER A 53 -5.89 12.83 4.99
N PRO A 54 -6.73 13.41 4.12
CA PRO A 54 -7.45 12.63 3.13
C PRO A 54 -6.49 11.75 2.32
N GLY A 55 -5.29 12.25 2.01
CA GLY A 55 -4.27 11.54 1.23
C GLY A 55 -3.81 10.25 1.91
N HIS A 56 -3.60 10.31 3.22
CA HIS A 56 -3.27 9.15 4.04
C HIS A 56 -4.43 8.15 4.08
N GLN A 57 -5.66 8.61 4.35
CA GLN A 57 -6.85 7.76 4.36
C GLN A 57 -7.09 7.05 3.03
N ALA A 58 -6.93 7.76 1.90
CA ALA A 58 -7.06 7.17 0.56
C ALA A 58 -5.97 6.12 0.27
N ARG A 59 -4.75 6.31 0.79
CA ARG A 59 -3.71 5.28 0.74
C ARG A 59 -4.11 4.05 1.54
N GLU A 60 -4.69 4.21 2.72
CA GLU A 60 -5.11 3.07 3.52
C GLU A 60 -6.21 2.26 2.83
N VAL A 61 -7.13 2.94 2.13
CA VAL A 61 -8.11 2.30 1.25
C VAL A 61 -7.41 1.56 0.10
N LEU A 62 -6.43 2.18 -0.57
CA LEU A 62 -5.65 1.55 -1.64
C LEU A 62 -4.98 0.26 -1.16
N LEU A 63 -4.31 0.31 -0.01
CA LEU A 63 -3.61 -0.82 0.57
C LEU A 63 -4.58 -1.95 0.95
N LYS A 64 -5.71 -1.63 1.59
CA LYS A 64 -6.77 -2.62 1.87
C LYS A 64 -7.32 -3.25 0.59
N LEU A 65 -7.49 -2.46 -0.47
CA LEU A 65 -7.95 -2.97 -1.75
C LEU A 65 -6.94 -3.96 -2.34
N VAL A 66 -5.64 -3.64 -2.28
CA VAL A 66 -4.57 -4.55 -2.71
C VAL A 66 -4.55 -5.85 -1.89
N GLU A 67 -4.67 -5.77 -0.56
CA GLU A 67 -4.70 -6.93 0.34
C GLU A 67 -5.83 -7.91 -0.02
N ASN A 68 -6.97 -7.38 -0.47
CA ASN A 68 -8.15 -8.16 -0.83
C ASN A 68 -8.25 -8.51 -2.33
N SER A 69 -7.31 -8.05 -3.16
CA SER A 69 -7.38 -8.18 -4.63
C SER A 69 -6.21 -8.98 -5.21
N PRO A 70 -6.17 -10.32 -5.04
CA PRO A 70 -5.08 -11.17 -5.57
C PRO A 70 -4.95 -11.14 -7.10
N LYS A 71 -5.98 -10.68 -7.81
CA LYS A 71 -5.96 -10.53 -9.27
C LYS A 71 -5.64 -9.11 -9.73
N GLY A 72 -5.23 -8.23 -8.81
CA GLY A 72 -5.13 -6.79 -9.03
C GLY A 72 -6.49 -6.10 -9.03
N PHE A 73 -6.47 -4.77 -8.98
CA PHE A 73 -7.68 -3.92 -8.94
C PHE A 73 -7.71 -2.97 -10.13
N THR A 74 -8.86 -2.37 -10.41
CA THR A 74 -9.08 -1.37 -11.45
C THR A 74 -9.16 0.02 -10.84
N CYS A 75 -8.93 1.06 -11.65
CA CYS A 75 -9.08 2.43 -11.18
C CYS A 75 -10.49 2.69 -10.66
N SER A 76 -11.52 2.12 -11.30
CA SER A 76 -12.91 2.29 -10.88
C SER A 76 -13.16 1.66 -9.51
N GLU A 77 -12.67 0.45 -9.26
CA GLU A 77 -12.78 -0.20 -7.94
C GLU A 77 -12.15 0.67 -6.84
N PHE A 78 -10.97 1.23 -7.07
CA PHE A 78 -10.35 2.14 -6.11
C PHE A 78 -11.18 3.41 -5.87
N LEU A 79 -11.67 4.05 -6.94
CA LEU A 79 -12.50 5.25 -6.81
C LEU A 79 -13.81 4.97 -6.05
N THR A 80 -14.43 3.82 -6.30
CA THR A 80 -15.64 3.36 -5.59
C THR A 80 -15.36 3.15 -4.11
N GLU A 81 -14.26 2.47 -3.75
CA GLU A 81 -13.90 2.24 -2.35
C GLU A 81 -13.61 3.54 -1.59
N VAL A 82 -12.92 4.49 -2.22
CA VAL A 82 -12.66 5.81 -1.62
C VAL A 82 -13.95 6.58 -1.40
N THR A 83 -14.87 6.53 -2.38
CA THR A 83 -16.19 7.18 -2.29
C THR A 83 -17.03 6.56 -1.17
N ASN A 84 -17.07 5.23 -1.08
CA ASN A 84 -17.78 4.49 -0.02
C ASN A 84 -17.21 4.79 1.37
N SER A 85 -15.92 5.11 1.45
CA SER A 85 -15.25 5.48 2.70
C SER A 85 -15.52 6.94 3.12
N GLY A 86 -16.24 7.73 2.31
CA GLY A 86 -16.56 9.13 2.62
C GLY A 86 -15.37 10.09 2.56
N ILE A 87 -14.25 9.68 1.94
CA ILE A 87 -13.02 10.48 1.93
C ILE A 87 -13.13 11.55 0.83
N ALA A 88 -13.08 12.82 1.23
CA ALA A 88 -13.10 13.93 0.29
C ALA A 88 -11.78 14.03 -0.49
N HIS A 89 -11.82 13.70 -1.78
CA HIS A 89 -10.64 13.76 -2.66
C HIS A 89 -10.98 14.12 -4.10
N SER A 90 -10.01 14.71 -4.80
CA SER A 90 -10.10 14.88 -6.24
C SER A 90 -9.70 13.58 -6.96
N GLU A 91 -10.41 13.24 -8.04
CA GLU A 91 -10.06 12.09 -8.88
C GLU A 91 -8.60 12.18 -9.39
N LYS A 92 -8.11 13.39 -9.67
CA LYS A 92 -6.72 13.65 -10.06
C LYS A 92 -5.73 13.23 -8.97
N SER A 93 -6.02 13.54 -7.71
CA SER A 93 -5.20 13.13 -6.56
C SER A 93 -5.17 11.61 -6.42
N LEU A 94 -6.33 10.95 -6.53
CA LEU A 94 -6.46 9.49 -6.44
C LEU A 94 -5.70 8.77 -7.56
N ARG A 95 -5.78 9.27 -8.80
CA ARG A 95 -5.00 8.75 -9.93
C ARG A 95 -3.50 8.94 -9.73
N THR A 96 -3.08 10.05 -9.12
CA THR A 96 -1.66 10.30 -8.80
C THR A 96 -1.18 9.30 -7.76
N LEU A 97 -1.99 9.04 -6.73
CA LEU A 97 -1.72 8.06 -5.70
C LEU A 97 -1.54 6.65 -6.30
N ILE A 98 -2.44 6.22 -7.20
CA ILE A 98 -2.27 4.95 -7.92
C ILE A 98 -0.93 4.91 -8.67
N LYS A 99 -0.58 5.96 -9.41
CA LYS A 99 0.69 5.99 -10.18
C LYS A 99 1.95 5.95 -9.30
N GLN A 100 1.87 6.48 -8.09
CA GLN A 100 3.00 6.48 -7.16
C GLN A 100 3.25 5.10 -6.55
N PHE A 101 2.19 4.37 -6.22
CA PHE A 101 2.31 3.11 -5.48
C PHE A 101 2.11 1.86 -6.33
N CYS A 102 1.52 1.98 -7.53
CA CYS A 102 1.10 0.85 -8.32
C CYS A 102 1.67 0.85 -9.74
N VAL A 103 1.79 -0.34 -10.30
CA VAL A 103 2.13 -0.63 -11.69
C VAL A 103 0.90 -1.20 -12.41
N TYR A 104 0.70 -0.78 -13.67
CA TYR A 104 -0.39 -1.28 -14.50
C TYR A 104 0.07 -2.47 -15.36
N LYS A 105 -0.57 -3.63 -15.19
CA LYS A 105 -0.32 -4.88 -15.93
C LYS A 105 -1.62 -5.66 -16.10
N HIS A 106 -1.77 -6.42 -17.19
CA HIS A 106 -2.96 -7.27 -17.42
C HIS A 106 -4.29 -6.52 -17.23
N ALA A 107 -4.34 -5.29 -17.74
CA ALA A 107 -5.46 -4.36 -17.58
C ALA A 107 -5.84 -3.97 -16.13
N ARG A 108 -4.95 -4.20 -15.16
CA ARG A 108 -5.18 -3.99 -13.72
C ARG A 108 -3.96 -3.36 -13.05
N TYR A 109 -4.18 -2.82 -11.85
CA TYR A 109 -3.16 -2.24 -11.00
C TYR A 109 -2.73 -3.24 -9.93
N PHE A 110 -1.42 -3.30 -9.73
CA PHE A 110 -0.74 -4.09 -8.72
C PHE A 110 0.22 -3.19 -7.95
N LEU A 111 0.52 -3.51 -6.70
CA LEU A 111 1.48 -2.73 -5.95
C LEU A 111 2.88 -2.84 -6.58
N THR A 112 3.60 -1.72 -6.67
CA THR A 112 4.95 -1.70 -7.25
C THR A 112 5.85 -2.67 -6.51
N GLY A 113 6.62 -3.46 -7.26
CA GLY A 113 7.49 -4.49 -6.70
C GLY A 113 6.85 -5.86 -6.54
N THR A 114 5.54 -6.02 -6.76
CA THR A 114 4.85 -7.33 -6.64
C THR A 114 4.73 -8.10 -7.96
N VAL A 115 4.90 -7.42 -9.09
CA VAL A 115 4.90 -8.02 -10.43
C VAL A 115 6.14 -7.61 -11.21
N HIS A 116 6.56 -8.43 -12.17
CA HIS A 116 7.62 -8.09 -13.12
C HIS A 116 7.15 -6.93 -14.02
N THR A 117 7.92 -5.84 -14.01
CA THR A 117 7.73 -4.66 -14.89
C THR A 117 8.12 -4.98 -16.32
#